data_AF-A0A496XAA5-F1
#
_entry.id   AF-A0A496XAA5-F1
#
_cell.length_a   1.000
_cell.length_b   1.000
_cell.length_c   1.000
_cell.angle_alpha   90.00
_cell.angle_beta   90.00
_cell.angle_gamma   90.00
#
_symmetry.space_group_name_H-M   'P 1'
#
loop_
_entity.id
_entity.type
_entity.pdbx_description
1 polymer ?
#
loop_
_entity_poly.entity_id
_entity_poly.type
_entity_poly.pdbx_seq_one_letter_code
_entity_poly.pdbx_strand_id
1 'polypeptide(L)' 'KLKSEVRRHNPEGDTVYLNGEVMRKFQEDNKNYVEFSIIATNQDDELSARGYAIAELPGKS' A
#
# COMPACT_ATOMS: atom_id res chain seq x y z
N LYS A 1 -1.60 -9.75 6.54
CA LYS A 1 -0.16 -9.93 6.17
C LYS A 1 0.31 -8.64 5.53
N LEU A 2 1.43 -8.09 5.99
CA LEU A 2 2.06 -6.89 5.42
C LEU A 2 3.34 -7.34 4.72
N LYS A 3 3.49 -6.99 3.44
CA LYS A 3 4.72 -7.21 2.68
C LYS A 3 5.23 -5.86 2.20
N SER A 4 6.53 -5.64 2.35
CA SER A 4 7.23 -4.47 1.80
C SER A 4 8.46 -4.93 1.04
N GLU A 5 8.65 -4.37 -0.15
CA GLU A 5 9.80 -4.57 -1.00
C GLU A 5 10.46 -3.21 -1.26
N VAL A 6 11.56 -2.94 -0.54
CA VAL A 6 12.35 -1.72 -0.76
C VAL A 6 13.26 -1.95 -1.97
N ARG A 7 13.20 -1.04 -2.93
CA ARG A 7 14.02 -1.08 -4.15
C ARG A 7 15.17 -0.08 -4.11
N ARG A 8 15.00 1.04 -3.40
CA ARG A 8 16.00 2.10 -3.30
C ARG A 8 16.07 2.66 -1.87
N HIS A 9 17.28 3.03 -1.45
CA HIS A 9 17.49 3.92 -0.32
C HIS A 9 17.28 5.36 -0.82
N ASN A 10 16.16 5.98 -0.44
CA ASN A 10 15.92 7.40 -0.76
C ASN A 10 16.81 8.25 0.16
N PRO A 11 17.79 8.99 -0.38
CA PRO A 11 18.62 9.90 0.42
C PRO A 11 17.81 11.03 1.06
N GLU A 12 18.44 11.72 2.01
CA GLU A 12 17.87 12.93 2.61
C GLU A 12 17.56 13.98 1.52
N GLY A 13 16.39 14.61 1.63
CA GLY A 13 15.89 15.59 0.66
C GLY A 13 14.97 15.00 -0.41
N ASP A 14 14.90 13.67 -0.57
CA ASP A 14 13.94 13.04 -1.48
C ASP A 14 12.50 13.18 -0.95
N THR A 15 11.59 13.54 -1.85
CA THR A 15 10.15 13.53 -1.58
C THR A 15 9.56 12.23 -2.10
N VAL A 16 8.96 11.43 -1.22
CA VAL A 16 8.35 10.15 -1.58
C VAL A 16 6.84 10.27 -1.60
N TYR A 17 6.23 9.93 -2.73
CA TYR A 17 4.79 9.82 -2.92
C TYR A 17 4.34 8.38 -2.74
N LEU A 18 3.21 8.16 -2.05
CA LEU A 18 2.60 6.85 -1.88
C LEU A 18 1.26 6.82 -2.61
N ASN A 19 1.15 5.94 -3.60
CA ASN A 19 -0.08 5.73 -4.35
C ASN A 19 -0.65 4.34 -4.04
N GLY A 20 -1.85 4.31 -3.45
CA GLY A 20 -2.53 3.08 -3.06
C GLY A 20 -3.61 2.66 -4.05
N GLU A 21 -3.67 1.37 -4.38
CA GLU A 21 -4.71 0.79 -5.24
C GLU A 21 -5.41 -0.37 -4.51
N VAL A 22 -6.74 -0.36 -4.48
CA VAL A 22 -7.54 -1.47 -3.93
C VAL A 22 -7.57 -2.60 -4.95
N MET A 23 -6.97 -3.73 -4.59
CA MET A 23 -6.87 -4.92 -5.45
C MET A 23 -8.15 -5.76 -5.38
N ARG A 24 -8.74 -5.91 -4.19
CA ARG A 24 -10.05 -6.54 -4.01
C ARG A 24 -10.68 -6.21 -2.65
N LYS A 25 -11.99 -6.42 -2.58
CA LYS A 25 -12.79 -6.35 -1.34
C LYS A 25 -13.44 -7.70 -1.10
N PHE A 26 -13.44 -8.18 0.13
CA PHE A 26 -14.01 -9.49 0.46
C PHE A 26 -14.49 -9.53 1.92
N GLN A 27 -15.31 -10.51 2.25
CA GLN A 27 -15.82 -10.74 3.59
C GLN A 27 -15.40 -12.14 4.06
N GLU A 28 -14.93 -12.24 5.30
CA GLU A 28 -14.53 -13.50 5.94
C GLU A 28 -14.86 -13.39 7.44
N ASP A 29 -15.45 -14.42 8.03
CA ASP A 29 -15.86 -14.44 9.45
C ASP A 29 -16.69 -13.21 9.89
N ASN A 30 -17.63 -12.80 9.05
CA ASN A 30 -18.48 -11.62 9.25
C ASN A 30 -17.73 -10.28 9.35
N LYS A 31 -16.48 -10.24 8.89
CA LYS A 31 -15.63 -9.03 8.82
C LYS A 31 -15.37 -8.62 7.39
N ASN A 32 -15.31 -7.31 7.14
CA ASN A 32 -15.04 -6.76 5.81
C ASN A 32 -13.54 -6.48 5.67
N TYR A 33 -12.96 -6.90 4.56
CA TYR A 33 -11.54 -6.72 4.27
C TYR A 33 -11.31 -6.05 2.92
N VAL A 34 -10.20 -5.32 2.84
CA VAL A 34 -9.65 -4.79 1.61
C VAL A 34 -8.21 -5.25 1.45
N GLU A 35 -7.90 -5.85 0.31
CA GLU A 35 -6.53 -6.08 -0.12
C GLU A 35 -6.12 -4.92 -1.02
N PHE A 36 -4.95 -4.34 -0.75
CA PHE A 36 -4.44 -3.20 -1.48
C PHE A 36 -2.94 -3.30 -1.71
N SER A 37 -2.49 -2.64 -2.77
CA SER A 37 -1.09 -2.42 -3.06
C SER A 37 -0.73 -0.94 -2.89
N ILE A 38 0.53 -0.66 -2.60
CA ILE A 38 1.08 0.68 -2.51
C ILE A 38 2.33 0.73 -3.38
N ILE A 39 2.41 1.74 -4.25
CA ILE A 39 3.62 2.10 -4.98
C ILE A 39 4.20 3.37 -4.38
N ALA A 40 5.46 3.31 -3.98
CA ALA A 40 6.21 4.46 -3.51
C ALA A 40 7.14 4.94 -4.63
N THR A 41 7.01 6.20 -5.05
CA THR A 41 7.89 6.84 -6.03
C THR A 41 8.52 8.11 -5.46
N ASN A 42 9.70 8.49 -5.94
CA ASN A 42 10.30 9.78 -5.60
C ASN A 42 9.75 10.91 -6.50
N GLN A 43 10.29 12.12 -6.35
CA GLN A 43 9.94 13.31 -7.17
C GLN A 43 10.22 13.17 -8.67
N ASP A 44 11.04 12.21 -9.07
CA ASP A 44 11.40 11.92 -10.46
C ASP A 44 10.64 10.69 -11.00
N ASP A 45 9.57 10.27 -10.31
CA ASP A 45 8.77 9.07 -10.60
C ASP A 45 9.54 7.74 -10.54
N GLU A 46 10.72 7.72 -9.91
CA GLU A 46 11.51 6.51 -9.72
C GLU A 46 10.95 5.66 -8.58
N LEU A 47 10.87 4.35 -8.80
CA LEU A 47 10.32 3.40 -7.82
C LEU A 47 11.22 3.27 -6.59
N SER A 48 10.72 3.74 -5.44
CA SER A 48 11.36 3.59 -4.13
C SER A 48 11.05 2.24 -3.49
N ALA A 49 9.77 1.86 -3.42
CA ALA A 49 9.30 0.65 -2.75
C ALA A 49 7.93 0.20 -3.24
N ARG A 50 7.58 -1.06 -2.95
CA ARG A 50 6.23 -1.62 -3.15
C ARG A 50 5.72 -2.23 -1.86
N GLY A 51 4.46 -1.96 -1.53
CA GLY A 51 3.76 -2.51 -0.38
C GLY A 51 2.55 -3.33 -0.80
N TYR A 52 2.24 -4.36 -0.03
CA TYR A 52 1.01 -5.15 -0.17
C TYR A 52 0.45 -5.45 1.22
N ALA A 53 -0.84 -5.23 1.40
CA ALA A 53 -1.49 -5.45 2.68
C ALA A 53 -2.97 -5.78 2.54
N ILE A 54 -3.51 -6.35 3.62
CA ILE A 54 -4.95 -6.58 3.82
C ILE A 54 -5.33 -5.86 5.11
N ALA A 55 -6.35 -5.01 5.06
CA ALA A 55 -6.91 -4.31 6.21
C ALA A 55 -8.38 -4.68 6.42
N GLU A 56 -8.79 -4.81 7.69
CA GLU A 56 -10.20 -4.88 8.08
C GLU A 56 -10.80 -3.46 8.02
N LEU A 57 -11.99 -3.31 7.44
CA LEU A 57 -12.72 -2.05 7.40
C LEU A 57 -14.06 -2.16 8.14
N PRO A 58 -14.53 -1.06 8.76
CA PRO A 58 -15.87 -1.02 9.31
C PRO A 58 -16.93 -1.23 8.21
N GLY A 59 -18.03 -1.90 8.56
CA GLY A 59 -19.23 -1.92 7.71
C GLY A 59 -19.93 -0.56 7.70
N LYS A 60 -20.80 -0.33 6.71
CA LYS A 60 -21.74 0.79 6.79
C LYS A 60 -22.76 0.51 7.89
N SER A 61 -22.95 1.48 8.78
CA SER A 61 -24.04 1.55 9.76
C SER A 61 -25.36 1.90 9.11
#